data_AF-A0A970V7J4-F1
#
_entry.id   AF-A0A970V7J4-F1
#
_cell.length_a   1.000
_cell.length_b   1.000
_cell.length_c   1.000
_cell.angle_alpha   90.00
_cell.angle_beta   90.00
_cell.angle_gamma   90.00
#
_symmetry.space_group_name_H-M   'P 1'
#
loop_
_entity.id
_entity.type
_entity.pdbx_description
1 polymer ?
#
loop_
_entity_poly.entity_id
_entity_poly.type
_entity_poly.pdbx_seq_one_letter_code
_entity_poly.pdbx_strand_id
1 'polypeptide(L)' 'PLDIRIREQADGGKPTVVAEPDGRLAQIYREIARKAAARLSLQARDYSSRFPKITISNS' A
#
# COMPACT_ATOMS: atom_id res chain seq x y z
N PRO A 1 -11.26 -5.34 -8.34
CA PRO A 1 -11.76 -5.68 -9.70
C PRO A 1 -11.25 -7.07 -10.06
N LEU A 2 -12.03 -7.88 -10.77
CA LEU A 2 -11.61 -9.20 -11.24
C LEU A 2 -11.33 -9.11 -12.74
N ASP A 3 -10.05 -9.06 -13.11
CA ASP A 3 -9.58 -8.94 -14.48
C ASP A 3 -8.27 -9.73 -14.61
N ILE A 4 -8.16 -10.57 -15.65
CA ILE A 4 -7.03 -11.48 -15.82
C ILE A 4 -5.69 -10.74 -15.96
N ARG A 5 -5.72 -9.53 -16.53
CA ARG A 5 -4.53 -8.70 -16.73
C ARG A 5 -3.86 -8.33 -15.41
N ILE A 6 -4.63 -8.24 -14.31
CA ILE A 6 -4.08 -8.00 -12.97
C ILE A 6 -3.09 -9.11 -12.61
N ARG A 7 -3.47 -10.37 -12.84
CA ARG A 7 -2.64 -11.53 -12.55
C ARG A 7 -1.45 -11.59 -13.50
N GLU A 8 -1.69 -11.52 -14.81
CA GLU A 8 -0.63 -11.64 -15.82
C GLU A 8 0.48 -10.59 -15.62
N GLN A 9 0.10 -9.33 -15.39
CA GLN A 9 1.06 -8.25 -15.20
C GLN A 9 1.75 -8.33 -13.84
N ALA A 10 1.05 -8.72 -12.77
CA ALA A 10 1.65 -8.89 -11.45
C ALA A 10 2.65 -10.07 -11.43
N ASP A 11 2.24 -11.23 -11.96
CA ASP A 11 3.07 -12.43 -12.04
C ASP A 11 4.26 -12.22 -12.99
N GLY A 12 4.09 -11.39 -14.02
CA GLY A 12 5.16 -10.92 -14.91
C GLY A 12 6.10 -9.87 -14.31
N GLY A 13 5.94 -9.51 -13.02
CA GLY A 13 6.83 -8.58 -12.32
C GLY A 13 6.62 -7.10 -12.66
N LYS A 14 5.60 -6.76 -13.45
CA LYS A 14 5.23 -5.37 -13.79
C LYS A 14 3.75 -5.14 -13.51
N PRO A 15 3.34 -4.95 -12.25
CA PRO A 15 1.93 -4.83 -11.87
C PRO A 15 1.16 -3.75 -12.65
N THR A 16 -0.16 -3.89 -12.76
CA THR A 16 -1.05 -3.00 -13.55
C THR A 16 -0.87 -1.51 -13.29
N VAL A 17 -0.64 -1.11 -12.04
CA VAL A 17 -0.42 0.29 -11.67
C VAL A 17 0.88 0.88 -12.24
N VAL A 18 1.83 0.03 -12.63
CA VAL A 18 3.10 0.37 -13.29
C VAL A 18 3.01 0.14 -14.80
N ALA A 19 2.39 -0.97 -15.23
CA ALA A 19 2.27 -1.32 -16.64
C ALA A 19 1.38 -0.34 -17.42
N GLU A 20 0.25 0.05 -16.83
CA GLU A 20 -0.76 0.92 -17.44
C GLU A 20 -1.21 1.98 -16.42
N PRO A 21 -0.36 2.97 -16.10
CA PRO A 21 -0.61 3.91 -15.01
C PRO A 21 -1.92 4.70 -15.19
N ASP A 22 -2.31 5.01 -16.42
CA ASP A 22 -3.53 5.76 -16.70
C ASP A 22 -4.73 4.86 -17.04
N GLY A 23 -4.51 3.54 -17.09
CA GLY A 23 -5.53 2.54 -17.36
C GLY A 23 -6.58 2.44 -16.25
N ARG A 24 -7.79 2.01 -16.62
CA ARG A 24 -8.92 1.89 -15.68
C ARG A 24 -8.59 1.05 -14.44
N LEU A 25 -7.86 -0.05 -14.60
CA LEU A 25 -7.46 -0.92 -13.48
C LEU A 25 -6.56 -0.18 -12.49
N ALA A 26 -5.56 0.56 -12.98
CA ALA A 26 -4.69 1.36 -12.14
C ALA A 26 -5.46 2.46 -11.39
N GLN A 27 -6.40 3.12 -12.05
CA GLN A 27 -7.24 4.15 -11.41
C GLN A 27 -8.12 3.57 -10.29
N ILE A 28 -8.71 2.39 -10.47
CA ILE A 28 -9.48 1.71 -9.42
C ILE A 28 -8.61 1.44 -8.19
N TYR A 29 -7.40 0.90 -8.38
CA TYR A 29 -6.48 0.67 -7.26
C TYR A 29 -6.02 1.96 -6.59
N ARG A 30 -5.78 3.04 -7.36
CA ARG A 30 -5.48 4.37 -6.80
C ARG A 30 -6.63 4.92 -5.96
N GLU A 31 -7.87 4.73 -6.40
CA GLU A 31 -9.05 5.14 -5.63
C GLU A 31 -9.15 4.39 -4.30
N ILE A 32 -8.95 3.07 -4.33
CA ILE A 32 -8.91 2.23 -3.11
C ILE A 32 -7.82 2.73 -2.16
N ALA A 33 -6.61 2.97 -2.67
CA ALA A 33 -5.49 3.46 -1.89
C ALA A 33 -5.78 4.85 -1.28
N ARG A 34 -6.38 5.78 -2.04
CA ARG A 34 -6.79 7.09 -1.54
C ARG A 34 -7.81 6.98 -0.40
N LYS A 35 -8.83 6.12 -0.55
CA LYS A 35 -9.83 5.88 0.50
C LYS A 35 -9.18 5.28 1.76
N ALA A 36 -8.28 4.32 1.61
CA ALA A 36 -7.53 3.74 2.72
C ALA A 36 -6.68 4.79 3.44
N ALA A 37 -5.92 5.59 2.69
CA ALA A 37 -5.08 6.67 3.24
C ALA A 37 -5.91 7.73 3.96
N ALA A 38 -7.06 8.13 3.41
CA ALA A 38 -7.97 9.07 4.07
C ALA A 38 -8.47 8.52 5.41
N ARG A 39 -8.86 7.24 5.47
CA ARG A 39 -9.27 6.59 6.73
C ARG A 39 -8.15 6.56 7.75
N LEU A 40 -6.92 6.23 7.34
CA LEU A 40 -5.75 6.24 8.23
C LEU A 40 -5.43 7.67 8.74
N SER A 41 -5.57 8.68 7.88
CA SER A 41 -5.31 10.07 8.26
C SER A 41 -6.30 10.61 9.30
N LEU A 42 -7.52 10.06 9.35
CA LEU A 42 -8.53 10.43 10.36
C LEU A 42 -8.33 9.72 11.70
N GLN A 43 -7.50 8.68 11.75
CA GLN A 43 -7.19 7.99 13.00
C GLN A 43 -6.26 8.85 13.85
N ALA A 44 -6.53 8.91 15.16
CA ALA A 44 -5.64 9.53 16.12
C ALA A 44 -4.27 8.84 16.03
N ARG A 45 -3.19 9.63 15.97
CA ARG A 45 -1.84 9.12 15.87
C ARG A 45 -1.47 8.48 17.21
N ASP A 46 -1.60 7.17 17.29
CA ASP A 46 -1.13 6.41 18.43
C ASP A 46 0.38 6.19 18.30
N TYR A 47 1.15 6.96 19.06
CA TYR A 47 2.60 6.84 19.13
C TYR A 47 3.09 5.83 20.16
N SER A 48 2.19 5.17 20.91
CA SER A 48 2.56 4.20 21.94
C SER A 48 3.26 2.96 21.37
N SER A 49 3.01 2.64 20.10
CA SER A 49 3.61 1.51 19.38
C SER A 49 4.89 1.86 18.61
N ARG A 50 5.41 3.09 18.74
CA ARG A 50 6.69 3.45 18.10
C ARG A 50 7.82 2.64 18.74
N PHE A 51 8.59 2.00 17.87
CA PHE A 51 9.77 1.17 18.10
C PHE A 51 10.31 1.21 19.54
N PRO A 52 10.32 0.08 20.28
CA PRO A 52 10.79 0.09 21.66
C PRO A 52 12.25 0.53 21.74
N LYS A 53 12.59 1.30 22.79
CA LYS A 53 13.97 1.74 23.04
C LYS A 53 14.83 0.52 23.35
N ILE A 54 15.65 0.09 22.39
CA ILE A 54 16.64 -0.98 22.60
C ILE A 54 17.81 -0.40 23.38
N THR A 55 17.97 -0.81 24.64
CA THR A 55 19.15 -0.51 25.46
C THR A 55 20.07 -1.72 25.49
N ILE A 56 21.31 -1.55 25.01
CA ILE A 56 22.38 -2.55 25.16
C ILE A 56 23.18 -2.16 26.39
N SER A 57 23.14 -2.98 27.44
CA SER A 57 24.03 -2.87 28.60
C SER A 57 25.15 -3.89 28.44
N ASN A 58 26.40 -3.41 28.39
CA ASN A 58 27.57 -4.27 28.44
C ASN A 58 28.10 -4.28 29.88
N SER A 59 28.14 -5.46 30.50
CA SER A 59 28.78 -5.70 31.79
C SER A 59 30.28 -5.92 31.63
#